data_AF-A0A9E3W7C3-F1
#
_entry.id   AF-A0A9E3W7C3-F1
#
_cell.length_a   1.000
_cell.length_b   1.000
_cell.length_c   1.000
_cell.angle_alpha   90.00
_cell.angle_beta   90.00
_cell.angle_gamma   90.00
#
_symmetry.space_group_name_H-M   'P 1'
#
loop_
_entity.id
_entity.type
_entity.pdbx_description
1 polymer ?
#
loop_
_entity_poly.entity_id
_entity_poly.type
_entity_poly.pdbx_seq_one_letter_code
_entity_poly.pdbx_strand_id
1 'polypeptide(L)' 'EDGYTYVATVTELTDDMVTLDFNPPLAGKTLTYDLEIIALREATDEEVEHGHVHQEHDHEF' A
#
# COMPACT_ATOMS: atom_id res chain seq x y z
N GLU A 1 -17.07 -20.67 5.83
CA GLU A 1 -16.19 -19.82 6.64
C GLU A 1 -15.22 -19.14 5.70
N ASP A 2 -15.30 -17.83 5.55
CA ASP A 2 -14.39 -17.07 4.69
C ASP A 2 -13.03 -17.02 5.38
N GLY A 3 -12.06 -17.74 4.83
CA GLY A 3 -10.70 -17.79 5.35
C GLY A 3 -9.97 -16.47 5.11
N TYR A 4 -9.18 -16.04 6.10
CA TYR A 4 -8.29 -14.88 5.95
C TYR A 4 -6.93 -15.34 5.44
N THR A 5 -6.42 -14.68 4.39
CA THR A 5 -5.08 -14.89 3.87
C THR A 5 -4.12 -13.90 4.51
N TYR A 6 -2.96 -14.38 4.96
CA TYR A 6 -1.91 -13.55 5.53
C TYR A 6 -0.67 -13.59 4.64
N VAL A 7 -0.08 -12.43 4.40
CA VAL A 7 1.20 -12.30 3.70
C VAL A 7 2.33 -12.34 4.73
N ALA A 8 3.35 -13.14 4.47
CA ALA A 8 4.54 -13.24 5.31
C ALA A 8 5.80 -13.36 4.46
N THR A 9 6.92 -12.90 5.01
CA THR A 9 8.26 -13.07 4.43
C THR A 9 8.99 -14.17 5.19
N VAL A 10 9.63 -15.10 4.48
CA VAL A 10 10.51 -16.09 5.10
C VAL A 10 11.81 -15.40 5.51
N THR A 11 12.16 -15.48 6.80
CA THR A 11 13.39 -14.87 7.33
C THR A 11 14.48 -15.89 7.62
N GLU A 12 14.11 -17.14 7.89
CA GLU A 12 15.07 -18.21 8.18
C GLU A 12 14.49 -19.59 7.81
N LEU A 13 15.38 -20.49 7.40
CA LEU A 13 15.09 -21.88 7.03
C LEU A 13 16.08 -22.81 7.73
N THR A 14 15.58 -23.82 8.41
CA THR A 14 16.35 -24.94 8.97
C THR A 14 15.81 -26.25 8.39
N ASP A 15 16.47 -27.38 8.69
CA ASP A 15 16.04 -28.70 8.20
C ASP A 15 14.61 -29.06 8.64
N ASP A 16 14.19 -28.57 9.82
CA ASP A 16 12.91 -28.91 10.44
C ASP A 16 11.94 -27.73 10.59
N MET A 17 12.40 -26.48 10.40
CA MET A 17 11.60 -25.29 10.70
C MET A 17 11.77 -24.15 9.68
N VAL A 18 10.73 -23.32 9.61
CA VAL A 18 10.70 -22.08 8.83
C VAL A 18 10.28 -20.94 9.75
N THR A 19 11.02 -19.83 9.72
CA THR A 19 10.66 -18.61 10.44
C THR A 19 10.00 -17.62 9.48
N LEU A 20 8.84 -17.11 9.86
CA LEU A 20 8.02 -16.19 9.08
C LEU A 20 7.92 -14.83 9.79
N ASP A 21 8.05 -13.76 9.02
CA ASP A 21 7.79 -12.39 9.44
C ASP A 21 6.50 -11.88 8.76
N PHE A 22 5.50 -11.56 9.57
CA PHE A 22 4.20 -11.03 9.12
C PHE A 22 4.12 -9.51 9.15
N ASN A 23 5.19 -8.82 9.55
CA ASN A 23 5.22 -7.37 9.55
C ASN A 23 5.28 -6.83 8.10
N PRO A 24 4.67 -5.66 7.82
CA PRO A 24 4.92 -4.94 6.59
C PRO A 24 6.43 -4.70 6.38
N PRO A 25 6.95 -4.70 5.13
CA PRO A 25 8.39 -4.63 4.87
C PRO A 25 9.14 -3.45 5.51
N LEU A 26 8.44 -2.34 5.74
CA LEU A 26 9.00 -1.12 6.32
C LEU A 26 8.63 -0.94 7.81
N ALA A 27 8.05 -1.95 8.45
CA ALA A 27 7.71 -1.89 9.87
C ALA A 27 8.97 -1.64 10.73
N GLY A 28 8.85 -0.73 11.69
CA GLY A 28 9.96 -0.34 12.57
C GLY A 28 11.08 0.46 11.89
N LYS A 29 10.97 0.79 10.59
CA LYS A 29 11.92 1.65 9.89
C LYS A 29 11.48 3.11 10.01
N THR A 30 12.45 4.00 10.25
CA THR A 30 12.23 5.44 10.04
C THR A 30 12.35 5.70 8.54
N LEU A 31 11.29 6.26 7.95
CA LEU A 31 11.27 6.62 6.54
C LEU A 31 11.54 8.12 6.42
N THR A 32 12.58 8.47 5.66
CA THR A 32 12.94 9.87 5.37
C THR A 32 12.68 10.11 3.89
N TYR A 33 11.94 11.16 3.60
CA TYR A 33 11.59 11.55 2.23
C TYR A 33 12.08 12.97 1.95
N ASP A 34 12.55 13.17 0.73
CA ASP A 34 12.75 14.49 0.14
C ASP A 34 11.60 14.71 -0.85
N LEU A 35 10.78 15.72 -0.61
CA LEU A 35 9.51 15.94 -1.32
C LEU A 35 9.49 17.32 -1.94
N GLU A 36 8.96 17.39 -3.17
CA GLU A 36 8.67 18.63 -3.88
C GLU A 36 7.19 18.66 -4.30
N ILE A 37 6.53 19.81 -4.10
CA ILE A 37 5.14 19.99 -4.53
C ILE A 37 5.14 20.42 -5.99
N ILE A 38 4.61 19.57 -6.87
CA ILE A 38 4.59 19.81 -8.32
C ILE A 38 3.30 20.51 -8.81
N ALA A 39 2.18 20.32 -8.13
CA ALA A 39 0.88 20.88 -8.52
C ALA A 39 -0.11 20.88 -7.34
N LEU A 40 -1.07 21.80 -7.38
CA LEU A 40 -2.21 21.87 -6.47
C LEU A 40 -3.48 22.19 -7.27
N ARG A 41 -4.56 21.48 -6.98
CA ARG A 41 -5.90 21.75 -7.51
C ARG A 41 -6.96 21.38 -6.50
N GLU A 42 -8.18 21.86 -6.71
CA GLU A 42 -9.34 21.38 -5.97
C GLU A 42 -9.72 19.96 -6.43
N ALA A 43 -10.17 19.12 -5.49
CA ALA A 43 -10.73 17.81 -5.78
C ALA A 43 -12.13 17.96 -6.41
N THR A 44 -12.50 17.06 -7.33
CA THR A 44 -13.88 17.01 -7.84
C THR A 44 -14.82 16.39 -6.80
N ASP A 45 -16.13 16.56 -6.96
CA ASP A 45 -17.14 15.96 -6.07
C ASP A 45 -16.99 14.42 -6.02
N GLU A 46 -16.73 13.77 -7.15
CA GLU A 46 -16.52 12.33 -7.26
C GLU A 46 -15.27 11.85 -6.49
N GLU A 47 -14.16 12.58 -6.60
CA GLU A 47 -12.92 12.24 -5.87
C GLU A 47 -13.09 12.40 -4.35
N VAL A 48 -13.90 13.37 -3.93
CA VAL A 48 -14.28 13.53 -2.52
C VAL A 48 -15.14 12.37 -2.05
N GLU A 49 -16.13 11.93 -2.85
CA GLU A 49 -16.98 10.78 -2.54
C GLU A 49 -16.19 9.46 -2.46
N HIS A 50 -15.19 9.27 -3.33
CA HIS A 50 -14.37 8.06 -3.37
C HIS A 50 -13.14 8.10 -2.45
N GLY A 51 -12.73 9.28 -1.97
CA GLY A 51 -11.61 9.45 -1.04
C GLY A 51 -10.21 9.28 -1.65
N HIS A 52 -10.10 9.31 -2.98
CA HIS A 52 -8.82 9.23 -3.69
C HIS A 52 -8.89 9.96 -5.03
N VAL A 53 -7.72 10.36 -5.53
CA VAL A 53 -7.57 10.99 -6.84
C VAL A 53 -8.00 10.02 -7.94
N HIS A 54 -8.76 10.51 -8.90
CA HIS A 54 -9.05 9.79 -10.12
C HIS A 54 -7.97 10.12 -11.13
N GLN A 55 -7.38 9.10 -11.73
CA GLN A 55 -6.62 9.32 -12.95
C GLN A 55 -7.63 9.73 -14.03
N GLU A 56 -7.28 10.73 -14.87
CA GLU A 56 -8.00 10.99 -16.11
C GLU A 56 -7.84 9.74 -17.01
N HIS A 57 -8.67 8.74 -16.78
CA HIS A 57 -9.03 7.77 -17.79
C HIS A 57 -10.34 8.26 -18.37
N ASP A 58 -10.27 8.72 -19.62
CA ASP A 58 -11.41 9.00 -20.49
C ASP A 58 -12.41 7.84 -20.41
N HIS A 59 -13.40 7.94 -19.53
CA HIS A 59 -14.63 7.20 -19.67
C HIS A 59 -15.57 8.03 -20.56
N GLU A 60 -15.17 8.19 -21.82
CA GLU A 60 -16.13 8.39 -22.90
C GLU A 60 -16.97 7.12 -23.01
N PHE A 61 -18.20 7.20 -22.50
CA PHE A 61 -19.31 6.37 -22.94
C PHE A 61 -20.51 7.26 -23.25
#